data_AF-A0A9E0LWX9-F1
#
_entry.id   AF-A0A9E0LWX9-F1
#
_cell.length_a   1.000
_cell.length_b   1.000
_cell.length_c   1.000
_cell.angle_alpha   90.00
_cell.angle_beta   90.00
_cell.angle_gamma   90.00
#
_symmetry.space_group_name_H-M   'P 1'
#
loop_
_entity.id
_entity.type
_entity.pdbx_description
1 polymer ?
#
loop_
_entity_poly.entity_id
_entity_poly.type
_entity_poly.pdbx_seq_one_letter_code
_entity_poly.pdbx_strand_id
1 'polypeptide(L)'
;MRRRSPTPAFLLTLFAPALVLAGAPAGVDVAALRSHAEFLADDSLRGRDSGSPEYAIAARYAATRFASYGLEPGNGESFFQPVRFAEAQVQKSTVVARRGGRRAELAGLADYLIFGGMTQEKGRVSADVAFVGYGIDAPELDRRDYEGVDVRGKIVLLVKG
;
A
#
# COMPACT_ATOMS: atom_id res chain seq x y z
N MET A 1 28.90 -12.89 80.16
CA MET A 1 28.01 -13.31 79.04
C MET A 1 28.32 -12.46 77.81
N ARG A 2 29.00 -13.05 76.81
CA ARG A 2 29.46 -12.39 75.58
C ARG A 2 28.32 -12.32 74.55
N ARG A 3 27.79 -11.13 74.25
CA ARG A 3 26.95 -10.90 73.07
C ARG A 3 27.86 -10.48 71.91
N ARG A 4 27.99 -11.36 70.91
CA ARG A 4 28.69 -11.10 69.65
C ARG A 4 27.72 -10.38 68.70
N SER A 5 28.11 -9.22 68.19
CA SER A 5 27.45 -8.54 67.08
C SER A 5 27.83 -9.21 65.74
N PRO A 6 26.93 -9.28 64.75
CA PRO A 6 27.30 -9.71 63.41
C PRO A 6 27.83 -8.50 62.61
N THR A 7 29.03 -8.65 62.06
CA THR A 7 29.61 -7.75 61.07
C THR A 7 28.83 -7.81 59.76
N PRO A 8 28.61 -6.68 59.04
CA PRO A 8 28.05 -6.73 57.70
C PRO A 8 29.16 -7.07 56.72
N ALA A 9 29.02 -8.17 55.99
CA ALA A 9 29.88 -8.50 54.87
C ALA A 9 29.47 -7.65 53.67
N PHE A 10 30.27 -6.65 53.32
CA PHE A 10 30.15 -5.93 52.05
C PHE A 10 30.60 -6.87 50.91
N LEU A 11 29.65 -7.39 50.15
CA LEU A 11 29.93 -8.13 48.92
C LEU A 11 30.34 -7.11 47.85
N LEU A 12 31.61 -7.12 47.45
CA LEU A 12 32.14 -6.30 46.36
C LEU A 12 31.56 -6.84 45.04
N THR A 13 30.54 -6.19 44.50
CA THR A 13 30.00 -6.49 43.16
C THR A 13 31.06 -6.13 42.11
N LEU A 14 31.67 -7.16 41.51
CA LEU A 14 32.54 -7.00 40.36
C LEU A 14 31.66 -6.60 39.15
N PHE A 15 31.52 -5.30 38.89
CA PHE A 15 30.86 -4.80 37.70
C PHE A 15 31.84 -4.96 36.52
N ALA A 16 31.79 -6.10 35.84
CA ALA A 16 32.49 -6.27 34.58
C ALA A 16 31.87 -5.30 33.56
N PRO A 17 32.64 -4.40 32.92
CA PRO A 17 32.10 -3.61 31.83
C PRO A 17 31.81 -4.58 30.69
N ALA A 18 30.53 -4.80 30.41
CA ALA A 18 30.11 -5.42 29.17
C ALA A 18 30.62 -4.50 28.05
N LEU A 19 31.66 -4.95 27.35
CA LEU A 19 32.13 -4.32 26.14
C LEU A 19 30.98 -4.41 25.14
N VAL A 20 30.18 -3.35 25.05
CA VAL A 20 29.23 -3.17 23.95
C VAL A 20 30.12 -2.99 22.72
N LEU A 21 30.37 -4.07 21.99
CA LEU A 21 30.77 -3.94 20.60
C LEU A 21 29.64 -3.17 19.93
N ALA A 22 29.87 -1.89 19.66
CA ALA A 22 29.10 -1.16 18.68
C ALA A 22 29.23 -1.97 17.38
N GLY A 23 28.20 -2.77 17.08
CA GLY A 23 28.12 -3.48 15.82
C GLY A 23 28.35 -2.48 14.72
N ALA A 24 29.28 -2.79 13.80
CA ALA A 24 29.45 -2.01 12.59
C ALA A 24 28.07 -1.70 11.99
N PRO A 25 27.83 -0.50 11.43
CA PRO A 25 26.56 -0.22 10.79
C PRO A 25 26.31 -1.36 9.81
N ALA A 26 25.25 -2.13 10.05
CA ALA A 26 24.94 -3.28 9.21
C ALA A 26 24.80 -2.74 7.80
N GLY A 27 25.79 -3.05 6.95
CA GLY A 27 25.73 -2.69 5.54
C GLY A 27 24.45 -3.28 4.97
N VAL A 28 23.84 -2.55 4.03
CA VAL A 28 22.68 -3.08 3.32
C VAL A 28 23.11 -4.36 2.59
N ASP A 29 22.54 -5.50 3.00
CA ASP A 29 22.77 -6.77 2.34
C ASP A 29 21.94 -6.83 1.05
N VAL A 30 22.62 -6.57 -0.07
CA VAL A 30 22.02 -6.59 -1.41
C VAL A 30 21.47 -7.97 -1.76
N ALA A 31 22.10 -9.06 -1.31
CA ALA A 31 21.64 -10.41 -1.58
C ALA A 31 20.34 -10.73 -0.82
N ALA A 32 20.26 -10.31 0.45
CA ALA A 32 19.03 -10.43 1.23
C ALA A 32 17.88 -9.62 0.61
N LEU A 33 18.14 -8.38 0.19
CA LEU A 33 17.13 -7.55 -0.51
C LEU A 33 16.65 -8.22 -1.80
N ARG A 34 17.56 -8.77 -2.60
CA ARG A 34 17.21 -9.49 -3.83
C ARG A 34 16.32 -10.70 -3.52
N SER A 35 16.68 -11.50 -2.51
CA SER A 35 15.89 -12.68 -2.13
C SER A 35 14.46 -12.30 -1.67
N HIS A 36 14.31 -11.20 -0.94
CA HIS A 36 12.99 -10.68 -0.57
C HIS A 36 12.18 -10.27 -1.81
N ALA A 37 12.80 -9.53 -2.73
CA ALA A 37 12.14 -9.08 -3.96
C ALA A 37 11.73 -10.24 -4.86
N GLU A 38 12.63 -11.21 -5.07
CA GLU A 38 12.37 -12.41 -5.89
C GLU A 38 11.19 -13.20 -5.32
N PHE A 39 11.19 -13.49 -4.02
CA PHE A 39 10.07 -14.20 -3.40
C PHE A 39 8.74 -13.45 -3.52
N LEU A 40 8.73 -12.14 -3.22
CA LEU A 40 7.50 -11.33 -3.22
C LEU A 40 6.96 -11.02 -4.63
N ALA A 41 7.77 -11.23 -5.67
CA ALA A 41 7.44 -11.06 -7.07
C ALA A 41 7.31 -12.40 -7.82
N ASP A 42 7.44 -13.54 -7.14
CA ASP A 42 7.40 -14.85 -7.74
C ASP A 42 6.01 -15.16 -8.34
N ASP A 43 5.99 -15.82 -9.50
CA ASP A 43 4.76 -16.19 -10.21
C ASP A 43 3.84 -17.08 -9.36
N SER A 44 4.38 -17.86 -8.42
CA SER A 44 3.59 -18.65 -7.47
C SER A 44 2.67 -17.80 -6.59
N LEU A 45 2.99 -16.52 -6.40
CA LEU A 45 2.14 -15.57 -5.70
C LEU A 45 1.08 -14.93 -6.60
N ARG A 46 1.02 -15.21 -7.91
CA ARG A 46 -0.09 -14.86 -8.84
C ARG A 46 -0.64 -13.41 -8.75
N GLY A 47 0.14 -12.49 -8.21
CA GLY A 47 -0.33 -11.18 -7.76
C GLY A 47 -0.84 -11.16 -6.31
N ARG A 48 -0.62 -10.04 -5.61
CA ARG A 48 -0.93 -9.90 -4.18
C ARG A 48 -2.03 -8.87 -3.96
N ASP A 49 -3.14 -9.03 -4.66
CA ASP A 49 -4.26 -8.11 -4.52
C ASP A 49 -4.86 -8.19 -3.10
N SER A 50 -5.49 -7.10 -2.66
CA SER A 50 -6.04 -6.99 -1.31
C SER A 50 -7.06 -8.09 -1.05
N GLY A 51 -6.88 -8.84 0.04
CA GLY A 51 -7.77 -9.95 0.40
C GLY A 51 -7.52 -11.27 -0.33
N SER A 52 -6.59 -11.32 -1.29
CA SER A 52 -6.23 -12.57 -1.97
C SER A 52 -5.55 -13.58 -1.02
N PRO A 53 -5.66 -14.91 -1.29
CA PRO A 53 -4.90 -15.92 -0.58
C PRO A 53 -3.38 -15.69 -0.64
N GLU A 54 -2.88 -15.21 -1.78
CA GLU A 54 -1.47 -14.94 -2.03
C GLU A 54 -0.97 -13.72 -1.26
N TYR A 55 -1.81 -12.68 -1.08
CA TYR A 55 -1.51 -11.60 -0.15
C TYR A 55 -1.32 -12.12 1.27
N ALA A 56 -2.13 -13.09 1.71
CA ALA A 56 -1.97 -13.69 3.03
C ALA A 56 -0.64 -14.46 3.17
N ILE A 57 -0.14 -15.08 2.09
CA ILE A 57 1.20 -15.70 2.08
C ILE A 57 2.28 -14.63 2.25
N ALA A 58 2.21 -13.54 1.48
CA ALA A 58 3.17 -12.45 1.57
C ALA A 58 3.16 -11.74 2.93
N ALA A 59 1.97 -11.56 3.53
CA ALA A 59 1.84 -10.98 4.86
C ALA A 59 2.47 -11.88 5.94
N ARG A 60 2.26 -13.21 5.86
CA ARG A 60 2.93 -14.17 6.75
C ARG A 60 4.45 -14.16 6.57
N TYR A 61 4.93 -14.10 5.34
CA TYR A 61 6.35 -13.95 5.06
C TYR A 61 6.96 -12.72 5.75
N ALA A 62 6.31 -11.56 5.62
CA ALA A 62 6.75 -10.34 6.28
C ALA A 62 6.76 -10.48 7.82
N ALA A 63 5.70 -11.03 8.41
CA ALA A 63 5.62 -11.29 9.84
C ALA A 63 6.74 -12.23 10.33
N THR A 64 7.04 -13.31 9.58
CA THR A 64 8.14 -14.22 9.88
C THR A 64 9.49 -13.51 9.82
N ARG A 65 9.70 -12.62 8.85
CA ARG A 65 10.94 -11.82 8.78
C ARG A 65 11.06 -10.86 9.95
N PHE A 66 9.99 -10.13 10.29
CA PHE A 66 9.98 -9.25 11.46
C PHE A 66 10.30 -10.01 12.76
N ALA A 67 9.67 -11.15 12.99
CA ALA A 67 9.97 -11.99 14.14
C ALA A 67 11.45 -12.45 14.14
N SER A 68 12.00 -12.84 12.97
CA SER A 68 13.41 -13.25 12.85
C SER A 68 14.41 -12.12 13.13
N TYR A 69 13.99 -10.87 12.98
CA TYR A 69 14.78 -9.67 13.30
C TYR A 69 14.56 -9.19 14.74
N GLY A 70 13.76 -9.90 15.54
CA GLY A 70 13.49 -9.56 16.94
C GLY A 70 12.47 -8.43 17.13
N LEU A 71 11.67 -8.11 16.11
CA LEU A 71 10.58 -7.15 16.27
C LEU A 71 9.44 -7.79 17.06
N GLU A 72 8.81 -6.98 17.91
CA GLU A 72 7.60 -7.37 18.63
C GLU A 72 6.34 -7.06 17.80
N PRO A 73 5.22 -7.78 18.03
CA PRO A 73 3.97 -7.53 17.34
C PRO A 73 3.37 -6.16 17.72
N GLY A 74 2.74 -5.49 16.73
CA GLY A 74 2.17 -4.15 16.90
C GLY A 74 0.68 -4.12 17.25
N ASN A 75 -0.01 -5.25 17.23
CA ASN A 75 -1.45 -5.36 17.52
C ASN A 75 -1.67 -6.42 18.62
N GLY A 76 -1.30 -6.07 19.85
CA GLY A 76 -1.24 -7.01 20.97
C GLY A 76 -0.20 -8.11 20.70
N GLU A 77 -0.62 -9.36 20.70
CA GLU A 77 0.26 -10.51 20.40
C GLU A 77 0.38 -10.81 18.89
N SER A 78 -0.26 -10.01 18.03
CA SER A 78 -0.35 -10.24 16.58
C SER A 78 0.43 -9.23 15.75
N PHE A 79 1.12 -9.71 14.71
CA PHE A 79 1.71 -8.86 13.66
C PHE A 79 0.67 -8.39 12.63
N PHE A 80 -0.57 -8.88 12.73
CA PHE A 80 -1.64 -8.60 11.77
C PHE A 80 -2.70 -7.68 12.34
N GLN A 81 -3.08 -6.67 11.56
CA GLN A 81 -4.24 -5.81 11.80
C GLN A 81 -5.39 -6.24 10.88
N PRO A 82 -6.52 -6.75 11.42
CA PRO A 82 -7.68 -7.03 10.59
C PRO A 82 -8.34 -5.72 10.13
N VAL A 83 -8.65 -5.62 8.84
CA VAL A 83 -9.36 -4.49 8.25
C VAL A 83 -10.50 -5.02 7.38
N ARG A 84 -11.67 -4.37 7.45
CA ARG A 84 -12.81 -4.70 6.61
C ARG A 84 -12.70 -3.94 5.30
N PHE A 85 -12.88 -4.63 4.18
CA PHE A 85 -12.91 -4.04 2.86
C PHE A 85 -14.18 -4.47 2.11
N ALA A 86 -14.62 -3.63 1.17
CA ALA A 86 -15.64 -3.96 0.21
C ALA A 86 -14.97 -4.23 -1.14
N GLU A 87 -15.47 -5.23 -1.86
CA GLU A 87 -14.98 -5.60 -3.18
C GLU A 87 -16.05 -5.27 -4.22
N ALA A 88 -15.63 -4.67 -5.35
CA ALA A 88 -16.49 -4.43 -6.49
C ALA A 88 -15.79 -4.91 -7.77
N GLN A 89 -16.39 -5.89 -8.43
CA GLN A 89 -15.88 -6.48 -9.66
C GLN A 89 -16.73 -6.08 -10.86
N VAL A 90 -16.09 -5.55 -11.90
CA VAL A 90 -16.79 -5.22 -13.16
C VAL A 90 -16.92 -6.48 -14.01
N GLN A 91 -18.15 -7.01 -14.09
CA GLN A 91 -18.43 -8.20 -14.89
C GLN A 91 -18.54 -7.91 -16.39
N LYS A 92 -19.12 -6.75 -16.73
CA LYS A 92 -19.27 -6.32 -18.12
C LYS A 92 -19.25 -4.80 -18.20
N SER A 93 -18.53 -4.29 -19.19
CA SER A 93 -18.51 -2.87 -19.50
C SER A 93 -18.49 -2.65 -21.01
N THR A 94 -18.91 -1.46 -21.43
CA THR A 94 -18.84 -1.01 -22.82
C THR A 94 -18.63 0.50 -22.84
N VAL A 95 -17.61 0.95 -23.56
CA VAL A 95 -17.36 2.38 -23.77
C VAL A 95 -17.43 2.68 -25.26
N VAL A 96 -18.19 3.71 -25.61
CA VAL A 96 -18.38 4.14 -27.00
C VAL A 96 -18.10 5.63 -27.11
N ALA A 97 -17.12 5.99 -27.93
CA ALA A 97 -16.84 7.37 -28.29
C ALA A 97 -17.63 7.75 -29.56
N ARG A 98 -18.19 8.97 -29.57
CA ARG A 98 -18.90 9.53 -30.73
C ARG A 98 -18.35 10.90 -31.06
N ARG A 99 -18.07 11.16 -32.34
CA ARG A 99 -17.60 12.46 -32.83
C ARG A 99 -18.04 12.68 -34.28
N GLY A 100 -18.77 13.77 -34.56
CA GLY A 100 -19.15 14.15 -35.92
C GLY A 100 -19.81 13.03 -36.73
N GLY A 101 -20.77 12.32 -36.13
CA GLY A 101 -21.46 11.17 -36.76
C GLY A 101 -20.67 9.86 -36.77
N ARG A 102 -19.37 9.86 -36.44
CA ARG A 102 -18.56 8.64 -36.30
C ARG A 102 -18.77 8.03 -34.92
N ARG A 103 -18.87 6.71 -34.87
CA ARG A 103 -18.94 5.89 -33.65
C ARG A 103 -17.71 4.99 -33.59
N ALA A 104 -17.04 4.96 -32.45
CA ALA A 104 -15.97 4.01 -32.14
C ALA A 104 -16.30 3.31 -30.83
N GLU A 105 -16.31 1.98 -30.84
CA GLU A 105 -16.39 1.18 -29.63
C GLU A 105 -14.97 0.87 -29.17
N LEU A 106 -14.69 1.08 -27.89
CA LEU A 106 -13.37 0.87 -27.32
C LEU A 106 -13.26 -0.58 -26.81
N ALA A 107 -12.08 -1.16 -26.94
CA ALA A 107 -11.77 -2.49 -26.42
C ALA A 107 -11.44 -2.42 -24.92
N GLY A 108 -12.20 -3.13 -24.08
CA GLY A 108 -11.91 -3.21 -22.66
C GLY A 108 -10.52 -3.81 -22.38
N LEU A 109 -9.88 -3.36 -21.31
CA LEU A 109 -8.51 -3.70 -20.90
C LEU A 109 -7.39 -3.23 -21.84
N ALA A 110 -7.67 -3.01 -23.13
CA ALA A 110 -6.72 -2.46 -24.09
C ALA A 110 -6.83 -0.92 -24.17
N ASP A 111 -8.03 -0.40 -24.35
CA ASP A 111 -8.30 1.04 -24.53
C ASP A 111 -8.83 1.70 -23.26
N TYR A 112 -9.45 0.94 -22.36
CA TYR A 112 -10.03 1.49 -21.13
C TYR A 112 -10.08 0.48 -19.97
N LEU A 113 -10.08 1.03 -18.75
CA LEU A 113 -10.42 0.35 -17.51
C LEU A 113 -11.60 1.08 -16.86
N ILE A 114 -12.52 0.33 -16.27
CA ILE A 114 -13.62 0.84 -15.44
C ILE A 114 -13.52 0.17 -14.07
N PHE A 115 -13.72 0.95 -13.02
CA PHE A 115 -13.82 0.45 -11.66
C PHE A 115 -15.28 0.27 -11.26
N GLY A 116 -15.57 -0.78 -10.50
CA GLY A 116 -16.92 -1.06 -10.02
C GLY A 116 -17.39 0.00 -9.04
N GLY A 117 -18.68 0.32 -9.08
CA GLY A 117 -19.30 1.19 -8.09
C GLY A 117 -19.53 0.43 -6.78
N MET A 118 -19.17 1.04 -5.64
CA MET A 118 -19.41 0.44 -4.31
C MET A 118 -20.87 0.54 -3.86
N THR A 119 -21.66 1.42 -4.49
CA THR A 119 -23.04 1.73 -4.08
C THR A 119 -24.10 1.41 -5.15
N GLN A 120 -23.68 1.09 -6.37
CA GLN A 120 -24.57 0.79 -7.49
C GLN A 120 -24.01 -0.35 -8.33
N GLU A 121 -24.84 -1.37 -8.56
CA GLU A 121 -24.46 -2.54 -9.36
C GLU A 121 -24.40 -2.24 -10.86
N LYS A 122 -25.19 -1.27 -11.34
CA LYS A 122 -25.33 -0.94 -12.76
C LYS A 122 -25.41 0.56 -12.95
N GLY A 123 -24.75 1.05 -13.99
CA GLY A 123 -24.78 2.45 -14.38
C GLY A 123 -24.67 2.61 -15.89
N ARG A 124 -25.25 3.69 -16.40
CA ARG A 124 -25.07 4.14 -17.78
C ARG A 124 -25.04 5.66 -17.79
N VAL A 125 -24.03 6.22 -18.44
CA VAL A 125 -23.90 7.66 -18.68
C VAL A 125 -23.63 7.90 -20.16
N SER A 126 -24.21 8.96 -20.70
CA SER A 126 -23.95 9.45 -22.04
C SER A 126 -24.06 10.97 -22.01
N ALA A 127 -22.95 11.65 -22.26
CA ALA A 127 -22.88 13.11 -22.27
C ALA A 127 -21.73 13.56 -23.17
N ASP A 128 -21.66 14.86 -23.45
CA ASP A 128 -20.50 15.46 -24.10
C ASP A 128 -19.26 15.30 -23.22
N VAL A 129 -18.09 15.36 -23.85
CA VAL A 129 -16.79 15.28 -23.17
C VAL A 129 -16.19 16.68 -23.08
N ALA A 130 -15.73 17.05 -21.88
CA ALA A 130 -14.94 18.26 -21.64
C ALA A 130 -13.50 17.88 -21.30
N PHE A 131 -12.53 18.40 -22.04
CA PHE A 131 -11.11 18.17 -21.76
C PHE A 131 -10.57 19.25 -20.81
N VAL A 132 -9.95 18.85 -19.71
CA VAL A 132 -9.49 19.76 -18.63
C VAL A 132 -8.01 19.56 -18.28
N GLY A 133 -7.15 19.25 -19.26
CA GLY A 133 -5.72 19.08 -18.98
C GLY A 133 -5.48 17.96 -17.96
N TYR A 134 -4.90 18.27 -16.80
CA TYR A 134 -4.68 17.31 -15.70
C TYR A 134 -5.74 17.39 -14.60
N GLY A 135 -6.76 18.26 -14.77
CA GLY A 135 -7.82 18.46 -13.78
C GLY A 135 -7.33 19.09 -12.49
N ILE A 136 -6.27 19.91 -12.54
CA ILE A 136 -5.72 20.58 -11.37
C ILE A 136 -6.43 21.91 -11.14
N ASP A 137 -6.85 22.15 -9.90
CA ASP A 137 -7.31 23.44 -9.40
C ASP A 137 -6.46 23.81 -8.18
N ALA A 138 -5.42 24.60 -8.42
CA ALA A 138 -4.42 25.03 -7.44
C ALA A 138 -4.07 26.51 -7.70
N PRO A 139 -4.97 27.46 -7.36
CA PRO A 139 -4.78 28.89 -7.61
C PRO A 139 -3.52 29.47 -6.93
N GLU A 140 -3.08 28.89 -5.82
CA GLU A 140 -1.84 29.24 -5.11
C GLU A 140 -0.56 28.91 -5.90
N LEU A 141 -0.66 28.04 -6.91
CA LEU A 141 0.40 27.70 -7.85
C LEU A 141 0.16 28.28 -9.25
N ASP A 142 -0.77 29.23 -9.38
CA ASP A 142 -1.22 29.82 -10.65
C ASP A 142 -1.64 28.76 -11.68
N ARG A 143 -2.30 27.69 -11.22
CA ARG A 143 -2.75 26.60 -12.06
C ARG A 143 -4.24 26.30 -11.90
N ARG A 144 -5.01 26.51 -12.96
CA ARG A 144 -6.46 26.31 -13.01
C ARG A 144 -6.87 25.64 -14.32
N ASP A 145 -6.82 24.31 -14.38
CA ASP A 145 -7.11 23.57 -15.61
C ASP A 145 -8.62 23.58 -15.97
N TYR A 146 -9.49 24.01 -15.04
CA TYR A 146 -10.94 24.18 -15.27
C TYR A 146 -11.32 25.59 -15.73
N GLU A 147 -10.38 26.55 -15.73
CA GLU A 147 -10.68 27.94 -16.09
C GLU A 147 -11.15 28.04 -17.54
N GLY A 148 -12.34 28.64 -17.74
CA GLY A 148 -12.94 28.79 -19.07
C GLY A 148 -13.56 27.50 -19.66
N VAL A 149 -13.60 26.39 -18.91
CA VAL A 149 -14.18 25.12 -19.38
C VAL A 149 -15.53 24.85 -18.70
N ASP A 150 -16.61 24.75 -19.48
CA ASP A 150 -17.89 24.27 -18.96
C ASP A 150 -17.89 22.74 -18.83
N VAL A 151 -17.90 22.24 -17.60
CA VAL A 151 -17.93 20.82 -17.27
C VAL A 151 -19.31 20.33 -16.80
N ARG A 152 -20.29 21.22 -16.64
CA ARG A 152 -21.56 20.86 -16.01
C ARG A 152 -22.33 19.85 -16.86
N GLY A 153 -22.61 18.68 -16.28
CA GLY A 153 -23.34 17.60 -16.96
C GLY A 153 -22.54 16.88 -18.04
N LYS A 154 -21.22 17.10 -18.13
CA LYS A 154 -20.33 16.49 -19.11
C LYS A 154 -19.46 15.40 -18.46
N ILE A 155 -18.93 14.52 -19.29
CA ILE A 155 -17.87 13.58 -18.89
C ILE A 155 -16.54 14.34 -18.97
N VAL A 156 -15.84 14.43 -17.85
CA VAL A 156 -14.53 15.09 -17.80
C VAL A 156 -13.46 14.12 -18.31
N LEU A 157 -12.65 14.58 -19.26
CA LEU A 157 -11.48 13.90 -19.76
C LEU A 157 -10.23 14.66 -19.29
N LEU A 158 -9.32 13.93 -18.67
CA LEU A 158 -8.06 14.45 -18.19
C LEU A 158 -6.90 13.53 -18.58
N VAL A 159 -5.70 14.09 -18.56
CA VAL A 159 -4.43 13.39 -18.69
C VAL A 159 -4.05 12.86 -17.32
N LYS A 160 -3.73 11.57 -17.26
CA LYS A 160 -3.17 10.98 -16.06
C LYS A 160 -1.76 11.55 -15.84
N GLY A 161 -1.55 12.14 -14.66
CA GLY A 161 -0.23 12.57 -14.18
C GLY A 161 0.61 11.43 -13.62
#